data_AF-A0A8J4LM28-F1
#
_entry.id   AF-A0A8J4LM28-F1
#
_cell.length_a   1.000
_cell.length_b   1.000
_cell.length_c   1.000
_cell.angle_alpha   90.00
_cell.angle_beta   90.00
_cell.angle_gamma   90.00
#
_symmetry.space_group_name_H-M   'P 1'
#
loop_
_entity.id
_entity.type
_entity.pdbx_description
1 polymer ?
#
loop_
_entity_poly.entity_id
_entity_poly.type
_entity_poly.pdbx_seq_one_letter_code
_entity_poly.pdbx_strand_id
1 'polypeptide(L)'
;MPPPPPQPSRGTPRPRAQARKRQPQPVMAMHTPPNIHEQPLPPPPPPPPPPPLQQQPYIPSPLPSRPSLPLLPPYRVTTGSVKSEQLQPAPPPPPTAPDNPPPYSPPIVPPMGPPPNGPRRPPPFSRARPISAASLRDPPPPPPPPPPSPPLAPSLQLPAPAMLHATPSPPPPFPLPSWSPPPQRLSMPQPQPLIQSFSPPLPPPLPETGFRSQVTKISPVVALVTVCGIPPPPGIGPEYLRRLFVGTPGSLLGRSSIQSRMSSLSLGRVAQPWSNLFIAPQVIDIPCSGTSSTRGTWTSAQCNRTTIYSFSEFVSREARLRWGIKTTADPYDRIILMLPQGTACSNSWGAIGCYPDFAGHDISSCPVVINAMLSPMNFILDSLAHEMGHNFGLMHSKREGSTNEYGDETCLMGSGRGTCYNAPSMAFLRWAIPTATLVGQDLHPGTWTPFVLPALASSFRNHLLIYPDWLTGPMGDPASGALYVSYRAPVGCDEGLDGAYAGGVQIHSYMNTGPASWRNSTYYLGSAFLGQMWSSLGSVATPPVTSPTSLLLAVRVMALSPITDSVPWAKLELCRYDEARETGALLCSNGLDDDCDGLVDQDDPDCAIA
;
A
#
# COMPACT_ATOMS: atom_id res chain seq x y z
N MET A 1 14.12 -20.11 -61.45
CA MET A 1 13.63 -19.39 -60.25
C MET A 1 12.82 -18.20 -60.75
N PRO A 2 11.52 -18.12 -60.49
CA PRO A 2 10.71 -16.97 -60.87
C PRO A 2 10.96 -15.77 -59.91
N PRO A 3 10.76 -14.53 -60.37
CA PRO A 3 10.97 -13.33 -59.55
C PRO A 3 9.88 -13.18 -58.48
N PRO A 4 10.16 -12.49 -57.37
CA PRO A 4 9.22 -12.33 -56.27
C PRO A 4 8.06 -11.40 -56.64
N PRO A 5 6.87 -11.60 -56.03
CA PRO A 5 5.68 -10.79 -56.30
C PRO A 5 5.81 -9.35 -55.75
N PRO A 6 5.08 -8.39 -56.35
CA PRO A 6 5.15 -6.98 -55.96
C PRO A 6 4.46 -6.72 -54.62
N GLN A 7 5.07 -5.84 -53.82
CA GLN A 7 4.53 -5.38 -52.53
C GLN A 7 3.25 -4.55 -52.70
N PRO A 8 2.27 -4.65 -51.78
CA PRO A 8 1.04 -3.89 -51.83
C PRO A 8 1.26 -2.41 -51.51
N SER A 9 0.51 -1.57 -52.23
CA SER A 9 0.49 -0.12 -52.16
C SER A 9 0.04 0.41 -50.78
N ARG A 10 0.70 1.48 -50.34
CA ARG A 10 0.41 2.22 -49.10
C ARG A 10 -1.04 2.70 -49.09
N GLY A 11 -1.78 2.22 -48.09
CA GLY A 11 -3.14 2.66 -47.79
C GLY A 11 -3.22 4.15 -47.42
N THR A 12 -4.38 4.70 -47.75
CA THR A 12 -4.87 6.06 -47.46
C THR A 12 -4.85 6.40 -45.96
N PRO A 13 -4.64 7.67 -45.60
CA PRO A 13 -4.59 8.10 -44.20
C PRO A 13 -6.00 8.04 -43.56
N ARG A 14 -6.10 7.37 -42.40
CA ARG A 14 -7.28 7.39 -41.54
C ARG A 14 -7.58 8.82 -41.05
N PRO A 15 -8.86 9.20 -40.87
CA PRO A 15 -9.23 10.50 -40.33
C PRO A 15 -8.85 10.61 -38.85
N ARG A 16 -8.30 11.77 -38.47
CA ARG A 16 -8.03 12.14 -37.08
C ARG A 16 -9.31 12.11 -36.25
N ALA A 17 -9.30 11.35 -35.15
CA ALA A 17 -10.29 11.46 -34.10
C ALA A 17 -10.29 12.89 -33.53
N GLN A 18 -11.44 13.56 -33.62
CA GLN A 18 -11.66 14.85 -32.97
C GLN A 18 -11.71 14.65 -31.47
N ALA A 19 -10.82 15.33 -30.75
CA ALA A 19 -10.88 15.44 -29.30
C ALA A 19 -12.20 16.12 -28.89
N ARG A 20 -13.07 15.39 -28.17
CA ARG A 20 -14.23 15.97 -27.50
C ARG A 20 -13.75 16.97 -26.45
N LYS A 21 -13.87 18.26 -26.74
CA LYS A 21 -13.85 19.32 -25.72
C LYS A 21 -15.04 19.08 -24.78
N ARG A 22 -14.76 18.77 -23.50
CA ARG A 22 -15.77 18.81 -22.44
C ARG A 22 -16.26 20.25 -22.30
N GLN A 23 -17.56 20.47 -22.53
CA GLN A 23 -18.23 21.71 -22.15
C GLN A 23 -18.30 21.79 -20.62
N PRO A 24 -18.03 22.96 -20.00
CA PRO A 24 -18.31 23.15 -18.58
C PRO A 24 -19.83 23.13 -18.36
N GLN A 25 -20.28 22.38 -17.36
CA GLN A 25 -21.67 22.40 -16.91
C GLN A 25 -22.03 23.79 -16.36
N PRO A 26 -23.26 24.28 -16.59
CA PRO A 26 -23.71 25.54 -16.01
C PRO A 26 -23.91 25.37 -14.50
N VAL A 27 -23.23 26.21 -13.73
CA VAL A 27 -23.47 26.39 -12.30
C VAL A 27 -24.84 27.03 -12.14
N MET A 28 -25.80 26.31 -11.54
CA MET A 28 -27.08 26.90 -11.15
C MET A 28 -26.83 27.99 -10.11
N ALA A 29 -27.26 29.21 -10.42
CA ALA A 29 -27.32 30.29 -9.46
C ALA A 29 -28.33 29.92 -8.36
N MET A 30 -27.85 29.68 -7.15
CA MET A 30 -28.70 29.59 -5.96
C MET A 30 -29.27 30.97 -5.66
N HIS A 31 -30.59 31.07 -5.65
CA HIS A 31 -31.31 32.22 -5.09
C HIS A 31 -30.97 32.35 -3.60
N THR A 32 -30.39 33.47 -3.22
CA THR A 32 -30.27 33.95 -1.84
C THR A 32 -31.68 34.15 -1.24
N PRO A 33 -32.04 33.49 -0.13
CA PRO A 33 -33.25 33.82 0.62
C PRO A 33 -33.07 35.14 1.39
N PRO A 34 -34.17 35.84 1.71
CA PRO A 34 -34.12 37.16 2.34
C PRO A 34 -33.63 37.09 3.78
N ASN A 35 -32.90 38.14 4.16
CA ASN A 35 -32.33 38.40 5.47
C ASN A 35 -33.43 38.43 6.55
N ILE A 36 -33.48 37.41 7.40
CA ILE A 36 -34.23 37.45 8.66
C ILE A 36 -33.25 37.88 9.74
N HIS A 37 -33.53 39.04 10.36
CA HIS A 37 -32.83 39.51 11.54
C HIS A 37 -33.09 38.55 12.71
N GLU A 38 -32.18 37.62 12.96
CA GLU A 38 -32.13 36.87 14.22
C GLU A 38 -31.51 37.74 15.32
N GLN A 39 -32.27 37.96 16.38
CA GLN A 39 -31.74 38.53 17.62
C GLN A 39 -30.81 37.52 18.30
N PRO A 40 -29.67 37.95 18.87
CA PRO A 40 -28.76 37.05 19.56
C PRO A 40 -29.41 36.51 20.84
N LEU A 41 -29.48 35.18 20.96
CA LEU A 41 -29.83 34.50 22.20
C LEU A 41 -28.78 34.80 23.28
N PRO A 42 -29.20 34.99 24.54
CA PRO A 42 -28.27 35.19 25.65
C PRO A 42 -27.40 33.94 25.87
N PRO A 43 -26.14 34.11 26.32
CA PRO A 43 -25.22 33.00 26.55
C PRO A 43 -25.75 32.09 27.67
N PRO A 44 -25.52 30.77 27.56
CA PRO A 44 -25.90 29.83 28.60
C PRO A 44 -25.14 30.11 29.91
N PRO A 45 -25.77 29.85 31.08
CA PRO A 45 -25.12 30.04 32.36
C PRO A 45 -23.90 29.11 32.52
N PRO A 46 -22.86 29.56 33.24
CA PRO A 46 -21.67 28.75 33.48
C PRO A 46 -22.02 27.48 34.30
N PRO A 47 -21.32 26.37 34.06
CA PRO A 47 -21.53 25.14 34.82
C PRO A 47 -21.16 25.34 36.30
N PRO A 48 -21.85 24.63 37.22
CA PRO A 48 -21.54 24.71 38.65
C PRO A 48 -20.11 24.20 38.94
N PRO A 49 -19.42 24.77 39.94
CA PRO A 49 -18.08 24.33 40.31
C PRO A 49 -18.10 22.87 40.81
N PRO A 50 -17.04 22.09 40.52
CA PRO A 50 -16.94 20.71 40.99
C PRO A 50 -16.89 20.67 42.53
N PRO A 51 -17.45 19.61 43.16
CA PRO A 51 -17.40 19.45 44.60
C PRO A 51 -15.94 19.31 45.09
N PRO A 52 -15.63 19.81 46.30
CA PRO A 52 -14.27 19.74 46.85
C PRO A 52 -13.83 18.29 47.02
N LEU A 53 -12.63 17.98 46.49
CA LEU A 53 -11.97 16.69 46.64
C LEU A 53 -11.69 16.42 48.11
N GLN A 54 -12.40 15.44 48.69
CA GLN A 54 -12.04 14.87 49.99
C GLN A 54 -10.74 14.10 49.84
N GLN A 55 -9.68 14.58 50.50
CA GLN A 55 -8.41 13.87 50.62
C GLN A 55 -8.62 12.63 51.50
N GLN A 56 -8.58 11.44 50.90
CA GLN A 56 -8.40 10.20 51.66
C GLN A 56 -6.89 9.95 51.89
N PRO A 57 -6.49 9.53 53.10
CA PRO A 57 -5.10 9.23 53.40
C PRO A 57 -4.63 7.96 52.65
N TYR A 58 -3.48 8.10 51.99
CA TYR A 58 -2.78 7.05 51.26
C TYR A 58 -2.22 6.01 52.23
N ILE A 59 -2.72 4.76 52.16
CA ILE A 59 -2.13 3.60 52.83
C ILE A 59 -1.36 2.79 51.76
N PRO A 60 -0.03 2.65 51.85
CA PRO A 60 0.74 1.87 50.89
C PRO A 60 0.47 0.37 51.08
N SER A 61 -0.11 -0.27 50.07
CA SER A 61 -0.23 -1.73 49.99
C SER A 61 1.08 -2.36 49.48
N PRO A 62 1.52 -3.51 50.03
CA PRO A 62 2.74 -4.17 49.60
C PRO A 62 2.59 -4.80 48.20
N LEU A 63 3.65 -4.66 47.40
CA LEU A 63 3.79 -5.22 46.05
C LEU A 63 3.61 -6.75 46.06
N PRO A 64 2.74 -7.32 45.20
CA PRO A 64 2.70 -8.76 45.00
C PRO A 64 3.93 -9.20 44.19
N SER A 65 4.65 -10.19 44.73
CA SER A 65 5.75 -10.90 44.09
C SER A 65 5.30 -11.55 42.78
N ARG A 66 5.98 -11.20 41.68
CA ARG A 66 5.82 -11.78 40.35
C ARG A 66 6.08 -13.29 40.36
N PRO A 67 5.19 -14.14 39.82
CA PRO A 67 5.53 -15.52 39.49
C PRO A 67 6.44 -15.55 38.26
N SER A 68 7.53 -16.32 38.36
CA SER A 68 8.45 -16.63 37.27
C SER A 68 7.73 -17.46 36.20
N LEU A 69 7.49 -16.87 35.03
CA LEU A 69 7.02 -17.61 33.85
C LEU A 69 8.21 -18.32 33.17
N PRO A 70 8.02 -19.54 32.65
CA PRO A 70 9.08 -20.29 31.97
C PRO A 70 9.48 -19.61 30.66
N LEU A 71 10.79 -19.40 30.49
CA LEU A 71 11.40 -18.98 29.23
C LEU A 71 11.13 -20.05 28.16
N LEU A 72 10.38 -19.68 27.12
CA LEU A 72 10.33 -20.46 25.88
C LEU A 72 11.68 -20.30 25.15
N PRO A 73 12.25 -21.37 24.60
CA PRO A 73 13.54 -21.30 23.91
C PRO A 73 13.42 -20.52 22.60
N PRO A 74 14.47 -19.80 22.17
CA PRO A 74 14.48 -19.08 20.91
C PRO A 74 14.35 -20.04 19.71
N TYR A 75 13.58 -19.61 18.72
CA TYR A 75 13.46 -20.25 17.41
C TYR A 75 14.86 -20.33 16.76
N ARG A 76 15.42 -21.54 16.68
CA ARG A 76 16.69 -21.81 16.01
C ARG A 76 16.42 -21.94 14.51
N VAL A 77 16.86 -20.96 13.73
CA VAL A 77 17.04 -21.15 12.29
C VAL A 77 18.17 -22.16 12.11
N THR A 78 17.84 -23.37 11.69
CA THR A 78 18.84 -24.38 11.29
C THR A 78 19.48 -23.93 9.98
N THR A 79 20.62 -23.24 10.08
CA THR A 79 21.59 -23.19 8.99
C THR A 79 22.20 -24.59 8.86
N GLY A 80 22.00 -25.25 7.73
CA GLY A 80 22.65 -26.51 7.41
C GLY A 80 24.17 -26.37 7.55
N SER A 81 24.74 -27.21 8.41
CA SER A 81 26.18 -27.33 8.61
C SER A 81 26.80 -27.99 7.38
N VAL A 82 27.54 -27.21 6.59
CA VAL A 82 28.53 -27.76 5.66
C VAL A 82 29.74 -28.16 6.50
N LYS A 83 30.12 -29.44 6.44
CA LYS A 83 31.33 -29.98 7.07
C LYS A 83 32.54 -29.18 6.60
N SER A 84 33.19 -28.48 7.53
CA SER A 84 34.52 -27.91 7.35
C SER A 84 35.57 -29.01 7.42
N GLU A 85 36.22 -29.32 6.29
CA GLU A 85 37.50 -30.03 6.29
C GLU A 85 38.56 -29.16 6.97
N GLN A 86 39.24 -29.75 7.96
CA GLN A 86 40.41 -29.18 8.62
C GLN A 86 41.58 -29.08 7.62
N LEU A 87 41.87 -27.87 7.15
CA LEU A 87 43.16 -27.53 6.53
C LEU A 87 44.16 -27.19 7.65
N GLN A 88 45.24 -27.95 7.69
CA GLN A 88 46.38 -27.74 8.60
C GLN A 88 47.08 -26.39 8.30
N PRO A 89 47.65 -25.72 9.32
CA PRO A 89 48.39 -24.48 9.14
C PRO A 89 49.73 -24.72 8.44
N ALA A 90 50.06 -23.87 7.46
CA ALA A 90 51.35 -23.86 6.77
C ALA A 90 52.49 -23.42 7.72
N PRO A 91 53.72 -23.95 7.54
CA PRO A 91 54.87 -23.59 8.36
C PRO A 91 55.34 -22.15 8.10
N PRO A 92 55.97 -21.50 9.11
CA PRO A 92 56.44 -20.13 8.99
C PRO A 92 57.66 -20.01 8.05
N PRO A 93 57.79 -18.88 7.32
CA PRO A 93 58.94 -18.63 6.47
C PRO A 93 60.22 -18.32 7.27
N PRO A 94 61.41 -18.55 6.69
CA PRO A 94 62.69 -18.34 7.36
C PRO A 94 63.03 -16.84 7.50
N PRO A 95 63.89 -16.46 8.48
CA PRO A 95 64.22 -15.07 8.76
C PRO A 95 65.17 -14.49 7.71
N THR A 96 64.81 -13.35 7.15
CA THR A 96 65.69 -12.54 6.29
C THR A 96 66.53 -11.55 7.11
N ALA A 97 67.78 -11.39 6.67
CA ALA A 97 68.83 -10.54 7.23
C ALA A 97 68.56 -9.02 7.03
N PRO A 98 69.29 -8.11 7.70
CA PRO A 98 69.00 -6.69 7.71
C PRO A 98 69.74 -5.95 6.58
N ASP A 99 69.00 -5.19 5.77
CA ASP A 99 69.58 -4.31 4.75
C ASP A 99 69.27 -2.82 5.02
N ASN A 100 70.32 -2.01 4.85
CA ASN A 100 70.39 -0.56 5.00
C ASN A 100 69.52 0.21 3.98
N PRO A 101 69.14 1.47 4.28
CA PRO A 101 68.31 2.27 3.39
C PRO A 101 69.14 2.97 2.27
N PRO A 102 68.64 3.01 1.02
CA PRO A 102 69.20 3.88 -0.03
C PRO A 102 68.51 5.27 -0.08
N PRO A 103 69.13 6.27 -0.74
CA PRO A 103 68.77 7.68 -0.60
C PRO A 103 67.63 8.13 -1.53
N TYR A 104 66.94 9.17 -1.10
CA TYR A 104 65.89 9.89 -1.83
C TYR A 104 66.35 10.42 -3.20
N SER A 105 65.49 10.29 -4.21
CA SER A 105 65.53 11.06 -5.45
C SER A 105 64.12 11.49 -5.87
N PRO A 106 63.91 12.73 -6.36
CA PRO A 106 62.59 13.25 -6.71
C PRO A 106 62.14 12.78 -8.12
N PRO A 107 60.83 12.74 -8.41
CA PRO A 107 60.33 12.24 -9.69
C PRO A 107 60.48 13.25 -10.83
N ILE A 108 60.96 12.75 -11.96
CA ILE A 108 61.06 13.42 -13.26
C ILE A 108 59.70 13.31 -13.98
N VAL A 109 59.21 14.43 -14.50
CA VAL A 109 57.99 14.54 -15.33
C VAL A 109 58.35 14.27 -16.80
N PRO A 110 57.63 13.41 -17.55
CA PRO A 110 57.85 13.23 -18.98
C PRO A 110 57.15 14.33 -19.82
N PRO A 111 57.69 14.68 -21.01
CA PRO A 111 57.13 15.74 -21.86
C PRO A 111 55.91 15.25 -22.66
N MET A 112 54.84 16.03 -22.64
CA MET A 112 53.66 15.82 -23.49
C MET A 112 53.94 16.27 -24.93
N GLY A 113 53.66 15.38 -25.90
CA GLY A 113 53.67 15.68 -27.33
C GLY A 113 52.45 16.47 -27.81
N PRO A 114 52.48 17.00 -29.05
CA PRO A 114 51.48 17.93 -29.56
C PRO A 114 50.20 17.23 -30.06
N PRO A 115 49.02 17.87 -29.96
CA PRO A 115 47.76 17.30 -30.42
C PRO A 115 47.51 17.51 -31.94
N PRO A 116 46.77 16.61 -32.60
CA PRO A 116 46.41 16.75 -34.01
C PRO A 116 45.20 17.67 -34.23
N ASN A 117 45.21 18.31 -35.41
CA ASN A 117 44.23 19.27 -35.92
C ASN A 117 42.80 18.71 -36.06
N GLY A 118 41.81 19.58 -35.78
CA GLY A 118 40.37 19.26 -35.69
C GLY A 118 39.63 19.07 -37.02
N PRO A 119 38.28 19.15 -36.99
CA PRO A 119 37.66 20.30 -37.66
C PRO A 119 36.39 20.91 -37.01
N ARG A 120 36.24 22.22 -37.28
CA ARG A 120 35.03 23.06 -37.43
C ARG A 120 34.21 23.46 -36.19
N ARG A 121 34.35 24.75 -35.84
CA ARG A 121 33.49 25.56 -34.94
C ARG A 121 32.18 26.00 -35.62
N PRO A 122 31.07 26.16 -34.87
CA PRO A 122 30.01 27.12 -35.19
C PRO A 122 30.29 28.53 -34.59
N PRO A 123 29.63 29.60 -35.11
CA PRO A 123 29.97 30.99 -34.83
C PRO A 123 29.46 31.51 -33.46
N PRO A 124 29.97 32.67 -32.98
CA PRO A 124 29.71 33.15 -31.62
C PRO A 124 28.37 33.87 -31.48
N PHE A 125 27.73 33.68 -30.32
CA PHE A 125 26.56 34.44 -29.89
C PHE A 125 26.93 35.91 -29.61
N SER A 126 26.19 36.79 -30.26
CA SER A 126 26.32 38.23 -30.22
C SER A 126 25.67 38.85 -28.97
N ARG A 127 26.29 39.95 -28.54
CA ARG A 127 25.95 40.88 -27.47
C ARG A 127 24.46 41.18 -27.27
N ALA A 128 24.11 41.33 -25.99
CA ALA A 128 22.92 42.01 -25.51
C ALA A 128 22.78 43.43 -26.09
N ARG A 129 21.56 43.78 -26.49
CA ARG A 129 21.09 45.16 -26.70
C ARG A 129 19.74 45.36 -25.99
N PRO A 130 19.41 46.62 -25.63
CA PRO A 130 18.45 46.95 -24.59
C PRO A 130 17.00 46.87 -25.08
N ILE A 131 16.10 46.61 -24.14
CA ILE A 131 14.65 46.60 -24.32
C ILE A 131 14.19 48.05 -24.48
N SER A 132 13.67 48.38 -25.67
CA SER A 132 12.94 49.62 -25.95
C SER A 132 11.44 49.35 -25.93
N ALA A 133 10.71 50.34 -25.45
CA ALA A 133 9.27 50.39 -25.27
C ALA A 133 8.45 50.43 -26.58
N ALA A 134 7.16 50.13 -26.42
CA ALA A 134 6.00 50.46 -27.26
C ALA A 134 5.69 49.57 -28.48
N SER A 135 4.61 48.78 -28.34
CA SER A 135 3.57 48.68 -29.37
C SER A 135 2.27 48.24 -28.71
N LEU A 136 1.36 49.20 -28.50
CA LEU A 136 -0.05 48.95 -28.23
C LEU A 136 -0.63 48.17 -29.41
N ARG A 137 -1.22 47.00 -29.13
CA ARG A 137 -2.18 46.36 -30.05
C ARG A 137 -3.57 46.53 -29.44
N ASP A 138 -4.48 47.02 -30.26
CA ASP A 138 -5.89 47.23 -29.91
C ASP A 138 -6.56 45.93 -29.43
N PRO A 139 -7.54 46.04 -28.51
CA PRO A 139 -8.31 44.88 -28.06
C PRO A 139 -9.21 44.37 -29.20
N PRO A 140 -9.43 43.05 -29.29
CA PRO A 140 -10.32 42.46 -30.29
C PRO A 140 -11.78 42.89 -30.07
N PRO A 141 -12.59 42.99 -31.14
CA PRO A 141 -13.99 43.37 -31.04
C PRO A 141 -14.80 42.32 -30.26
N PRO A 142 -15.86 42.76 -29.55
CA PRO A 142 -16.71 41.85 -28.78
C PRO A 142 -17.46 40.88 -29.69
N PRO A 143 -17.75 39.66 -29.21
CA PRO A 143 -18.47 38.66 -29.98
C PRO A 143 -19.94 39.08 -30.23
N PRO A 144 -20.55 38.63 -31.34
CA PRO A 144 -21.94 38.93 -31.64
C PRO A 144 -22.91 38.29 -30.62
N PRO A 145 -24.09 38.91 -30.39
CA PRO A 145 -25.08 38.38 -29.46
C PRO A 145 -25.63 37.03 -29.94
N PRO A 146 -26.00 36.14 -29.00
CA PRO A 146 -26.56 34.83 -29.34
C PRO A 146 -27.95 34.97 -29.99
N PRO A 147 -28.32 34.03 -30.88
CA PRO A 147 -29.64 34.02 -31.51
C PRO A 147 -30.77 33.77 -30.49
N PRO A 148 -31.99 34.28 -30.74
CA PRO A 148 -33.13 34.09 -29.85
C PRO A 148 -33.51 32.61 -29.74
N SER A 149 -33.87 32.20 -28.53
CA SER A 149 -34.28 30.82 -28.23
C SER A 149 -35.63 30.46 -28.88
N PRO A 150 -35.80 29.23 -29.39
CA PRO A 150 -37.06 28.78 -29.95
C PRO A 150 -38.14 28.63 -28.86
N PRO A 151 -39.43 28.74 -29.22
CA PRO A 151 -40.54 28.66 -28.27
C PRO A 151 -40.69 27.25 -27.67
N LEU A 152 -40.97 27.22 -26.36
CA LEU A 152 -41.23 26.01 -25.58
C LEU A 152 -42.46 25.24 -26.09
N ALA A 153 -42.29 23.94 -26.32
CA ALA A 153 -43.37 23.01 -26.60
C ALA A 153 -44.24 22.77 -25.34
N PRO A 154 -45.56 22.52 -25.51
CA PRO A 154 -46.48 22.39 -24.39
C PRO A 154 -46.28 21.08 -23.62
N SER A 155 -46.37 21.18 -22.28
CA SER A 155 -46.22 20.09 -21.32
C SER A 155 -47.30 19.01 -21.49
N LEU A 156 -46.86 17.76 -21.67
CA LEU A 156 -47.71 16.58 -21.55
C LEU A 156 -48.06 16.33 -20.07
N GLN A 157 -49.35 16.38 -19.75
CA GLN A 157 -49.91 15.95 -18.47
C GLN A 157 -49.84 14.42 -18.35
N LEU A 158 -49.22 13.93 -17.28
CA LEU A 158 -49.30 12.54 -16.84
C LEU A 158 -50.66 12.28 -16.15
N PRO A 159 -51.35 11.16 -16.41
CA PRO A 159 -52.56 10.81 -15.69
C PRO A 159 -52.27 10.21 -14.30
N ALA A 160 -53.20 10.47 -13.37
CA ALA A 160 -53.19 10.03 -11.98
C ALA A 160 -53.29 8.49 -11.82
N PRO A 161 -52.79 7.92 -10.71
CA PRO A 161 -52.81 6.49 -10.47
C PRO A 161 -54.19 5.99 -10.06
N ALA A 162 -54.64 4.90 -10.70
CA ALA A 162 -55.86 4.18 -10.36
C ALA A 162 -55.68 3.32 -9.10
N MET A 163 -56.71 3.28 -8.27
CA MET A 163 -56.79 2.49 -7.04
C MET A 163 -56.85 0.98 -7.33
N LEU A 164 -56.06 0.21 -6.58
CA LEU A 164 -56.07 -1.25 -6.56
C LEU A 164 -57.22 -1.80 -5.72
N HIS A 165 -58.02 -2.69 -6.32
CA HIS A 165 -58.97 -3.57 -5.64
C HIS A 165 -58.53 -5.04 -5.76
N ALA A 166 -58.82 -5.79 -4.70
CA ALA A 166 -59.02 -7.23 -4.60
C ALA A 166 -57.78 -8.17 -4.55
N THR A 167 -57.60 -8.75 -3.37
CA THR A 167 -56.81 -9.95 -3.06
C THR A 167 -57.43 -11.22 -3.70
N PRO A 168 -56.64 -12.12 -4.30
CA PRO A 168 -57.13 -13.43 -4.72
C PRO A 168 -57.05 -14.48 -3.59
N SER A 169 -58.09 -15.32 -3.52
CA SER A 169 -58.19 -16.48 -2.62
C SER A 169 -57.17 -17.58 -2.92
N PRO A 170 -56.77 -18.40 -1.93
CA PRO A 170 -55.81 -19.48 -2.12
C PRO A 170 -56.41 -20.69 -2.86
N PRO A 171 -55.61 -21.45 -3.62
CA PRO A 171 -56.05 -22.67 -4.30
C PRO A 171 -56.20 -23.86 -3.33
N PRO A 172 -57.01 -24.89 -3.68
CA PRO A 172 -57.21 -26.08 -2.85
C PRO A 172 -55.98 -27.00 -2.82
N PRO A 173 -55.81 -27.83 -1.77
CA PRO A 173 -54.66 -28.72 -1.64
C PRO A 173 -54.73 -29.91 -2.59
N PHE A 174 -53.59 -30.21 -3.23
CA PHE A 174 -53.38 -31.42 -4.02
C PHE A 174 -53.24 -32.67 -3.12
N PRO A 175 -53.70 -33.86 -3.56
CA PRO A 175 -53.51 -35.11 -2.82
C PRO A 175 -52.05 -35.60 -2.93
N LEU A 176 -51.52 -36.05 -1.79
CA LEU A 176 -50.18 -36.64 -1.66
C LEU A 176 -50.11 -38.01 -2.36
N PRO A 177 -49.07 -38.30 -3.16
CA PRO A 177 -48.82 -39.65 -3.66
C PRO A 177 -48.18 -40.53 -2.59
N SER A 178 -48.66 -41.77 -2.50
CA SER A 178 -48.14 -42.83 -1.63
C SER A 178 -46.73 -43.25 -2.05
N TRP A 179 -45.75 -43.11 -1.14
CA TRP A 179 -44.39 -43.59 -1.32
C TRP A 179 -44.28 -45.08 -0.98
N SER A 180 -43.84 -45.88 -1.95
CA SER A 180 -43.33 -47.24 -1.72
C SER A 180 -41.86 -47.17 -1.26
N PRO A 181 -41.39 -48.07 -0.38
CA PRO A 181 -40.00 -48.06 0.10
C PRO A 181 -39.02 -48.51 -1.00
N PRO A 182 -37.79 -47.97 -1.02
CA PRO A 182 -36.79 -48.32 -2.04
C PRO A 182 -36.18 -49.73 -1.79
N PRO A 183 -35.72 -50.42 -2.85
CA PRO A 183 -35.08 -51.72 -2.70
C PRO A 183 -33.69 -51.59 -2.05
N GLN A 184 -33.37 -52.58 -1.22
CA GLN A 184 -32.10 -52.70 -0.50
C GLN A 184 -30.91 -52.74 -1.47
N ARG A 185 -29.95 -51.82 -1.29
CA ARG A 185 -28.66 -51.84 -1.99
C ARG A 185 -27.81 -53.01 -1.50
N LEU A 186 -27.38 -53.84 -2.46
CA LEU A 186 -26.29 -54.79 -2.31
C LEU A 186 -25.00 -54.05 -1.92
N SER A 187 -24.35 -54.51 -0.87
CA SER A 187 -23.08 -54.00 -0.36
C SER A 187 -21.94 -54.34 -1.32
N MET A 188 -21.25 -53.32 -1.84
CA MET A 188 -19.95 -53.48 -2.51
C MET A 188 -18.82 -53.31 -1.49
N PRO A 189 -17.68 -54.01 -1.64
CA PRO A 189 -16.60 -53.99 -0.67
C PRO A 189 -15.85 -52.65 -0.69
N GLN A 190 -15.57 -52.12 0.51
CA GLN A 190 -14.71 -50.95 0.71
C GLN A 190 -13.30 -51.19 0.16
N PRO A 191 -12.73 -50.29 -0.66
CA PRO A 191 -11.30 -50.23 -0.89
C PRO A 191 -10.62 -49.65 0.37
N GLN A 192 -9.56 -50.31 0.83
CA GLN A 192 -8.72 -49.79 1.91
C GLN A 192 -7.98 -48.51 1.46
N PRO A 193 -7.86 -47.47 2.31
CA PRO A 193 -7.06 -46.30 1.98
C PRO A 193 -5.59 -46.60 2.30
N LEU A 194 -4.76 -46.59 1.27
CA LEU A 194 -3.32 -46.80 1.38
C LEU A 194 -2.54 -45.64 0.74
N ILE A 195 -2.81 -44.40 1.16
CA ILE A 195 -1.87 -43.26 1.05
C ILE A 195 -2.09 -42.34 2.26
N GLN A 196 -1.20 -42.41 3.25
CA GLN A 196 -1.06 -41.35 4.25
C GLN A 196 -0.37 -40.16 3.57
N SER A 197 -1.12 -39.11 3.22
CA SER A 197 -0.50 -37.84 2.87
C SER A 197 0.07 -37.22 4.15
N PHE A 198 1.39 -37.09 4.21
CA PHE A 198 2.05 -36.32 5.25
C PHE A 198 1.94 -34.84 4.89
N SER A 199 0.78 -34.23 5.11
CA SER A 199 0.72 -32.79 5.30
C SER A 199 1.25 -32.49 6.70
N PRO A 200 2.30 -31.67 6.87
CA PRO A 200 2.70 -31.22 8.20
C PRO A 200 1.50 -30.52 8.85
N PRO A 201 1.24 -30.75 10.15
CA PRO A 201 0.14 -30.08 10.83
C PRO A 201 0.36 -28.57 10.72
N LEU A 202 -0.64 -27.88 10.14
CA LEU A 202 -0.73 -26.42 10.18
C LEU A 202 -0.51 -25.97 11.64
N PRO A 203 0.33 -24.95 11.89
CA PRO A 203 0.52 -24.46 13.24
C PRO A 203 -0.84 -24.08 13.83
N PRO A 204 -1.11 -24.43 15.10
CA PRO A 204 -2.39 -24.12 15.72
C PRO A 204 -2.65 -22.62 15.62
N PRO A 205 -3.90 -22.18 15.35
CA PRO A 205 -4.24 -20.77 15.29
C PRO A 205 -3.77 -20.10 16.59
N LEU A 206 -2.98 -19.03 16.46
CA LEU A 206 -2.47 -18.29 17.61
C LEU A 206 -3.65 -17.90 18.51
N PRO A 207 -3.59 -18.18 19.83
CA PRO A 207 -4.70 -17.89 20.72
C PRO A 207 -5.05 -16.40 20.65
N GLU A 208 -6.32 -16.09 20.36
CA GLU A 208 -6.84 -14.72 20.21
C GLU A 208 -6.52 -13.83 21.43
N THR A 209 -6.36 -14.43 22.60
CA THR A 209 -6.08 -13.75 23.88
C THR A 209 -4.64 -13.24 24.01
N GLY A 210 -3.69 -13.75 23.21
CA GLY A 210 -2.31 -13.26 23.17
C GLY A 210 -2.08 -12.13 22.14
N PHE A 211 -3.03 -11.91 21.23
CA PHE A 211 -2.88 -10.93 20.15
C PHE A 211 -3.39 -9.53 20.54
N ARG A 212 -4.05 -9.38 21.69
CA ARG A 212 -4.41 -8.08 22.27
C ARG A 212 -3.23 -7.57 23.12
N SER A 213 -2.58 -6.49 22.69
CA SER A 213 -2.16 -5.35 23.54
C SER A 213 -0.81 -4.72 23.21
N GLN A 214 0.05 -5.34 22.41
CA GLN A 214 1.29 -4.65 22.01
C GLN A 214 0.98 -3.62 20.94
N VAL A 215 0.53 -2.46 21.40
CA VAL A 215 0.54 -1.24 20.61
C VAL A 215 2.00 -0.97 20.26
N THR A 216 2.33 -1.03 18.97
CA THR A 216 3.67 -0.68 18.51
C THR A 216 3.85 0.81 18.77
N LYS A 217 4.73 1.13 19.73
CA LYS A 217 5.13 2.50 20.01
C LYS A 217 6.26 2.86 19.07
N ILE A 218 6.09 3.94 18.33
CA ILE A 218 7.15 4.50 17.49
C ILE A 218 7.71 5.70 18.24
N SER A 219 9.03 5.77 18.33
CA SER A 219 9.70 6.85 19.04
C SER A 219 10.69 7.56 18.13
N PRO A 220 10.23 8.47 17.25
CA PRO A 220 11.13 9.10 16.31
C PRO A 220 11.80 10.35 16.90
N VAL A 221 13.04 10.57 16.50
CA VAL A 221 13.68 11.90 16.47
C VAL A 221 13.33 12.56 15.14
N VAL A 222 12.63 13.68 15.19
CA VAL A 222 12.26 14.47 14.01
C VAL A 222 13.09 15.74 13.97
N ALA A 223 13.82 15.95 12.88
CA ALA A 223 14.66 17.12 12.68
C ALA A 223 14.26 17.88 11.42
N LEU A 224 14.04 19.19 11.59
CA LEU A 224 14.10 20.14 10.49
C LEU A 224 15.56 20.46 10.22
N VAL A 225 15.97 20.40 8.96
CA VAL A 225 17.39 20.61 8.61
C VAL A 225 17.55 21.70 7.56
N THR A 226 18.70 22.38 7.59
CA THR A 226 19.23 23.02 6.38
C THR A 226 20.22 22.06 5.73
N VAL A 227 20.37 22.15 4.42
CA VAL A 227 21.36 21.34 3.70
C VAL A 227 22.18 22.26 2.82
N CYS A 228 23.48 22.36 3.09
CA CYS A 228 24.39 23.23 2.36
C CYS A 228 23.91 24.70 2.33
N GLY A 229 23.41 25.18 3.48
CA GLY A 229 22.88 26.55 3.61
C GLY A 229 21.51 26.77 2.96
N ILE A 230 20.90 25.77 2.32
CA ILE A 230 19.52 25.86 1.82
C ILE A 230 18.57 25.77 3.02
N PRO A 231 17.80 26.83 3.32
CA PRO A 231 16.92 26.85 4.48
C PRO A 231 15.61 26.10 4.22
N PRO A 232 14.91 25.63 5.27
CA PRO A 232 13.53 25.17 5.14
C PRO A 232 12.62 26.30 4.64
N PRO A 233 11.48 25.97 4.01
CA PRO A 233 10.51 26.98 3.59
C PRO A 233 10.06 27.90 4.74
N PRO A 234 9.78 29.19 4.48
CA PRO A 234 9.26 30.10 5.48
C PRO A 234 7.98 29.56 6.15
N GLY A 235 7.86 29.73 7.47
CA GLY A 235 6.71 29.26 8.25
C GLY A 235 6.79 27.80 8.71
N ILE A 236 7.81 27.06 8.26
CA ILE A 236 8.07 25.70 8.73
C ILE A 236 9.15 25.77 9.81
N GLY A 237 8.79 25.33 11.01
CA GLY A 237 9.66 25.26 12.17
C GLY A 237 9.29 24.11 13.08
N PRO A 238 9.98 23.94 14.23
CA PRO A 238 9.70 22.88 15.20
C PRO A 238 8.23 22.83 15.63
N GLU A 239 7.57 23.98 15.77
CA GLU A 239 6.15 24.06 16.15
C GLU A 239 5.21 23.59 15.03
N TYR A 240 5.57 23.84 13.77
CA TYR A 240 4.83 23.27 12.65
C TYR A 240 4.96 21.74 12.63
N LEU A 241 6.17 21.20 12.84
CA LEU A 241 6.39 19.76 12.94
C LEU A 241 5.62 19.16 14.13
N ARG A 242 5.55 19.88 15.24
CA ARG A 242 4.76 19.48 16.41
C ARG A 242 3.30 19.26 16.05
N ARG A 243 2.69 20.19 15.33
CA ARG A 243 1.32 20.06 14.81
C ARG A 243 1.20 18.96 13.75
N LEU A 244 2.17 18.82 12.85
CA LEU A 244 2.15 17.77 11.83
C LEU A 244 2.17 16.37 12.46
N PHE A 245 2.94 16.17 13.53
CA PHE A 245 3.09 14.84 14.10
C PHE A 245 1.95 14.45 15.03
N VAL A 246 1.48 15.36 15.88
CA VAL A 246 0.52 15.01 16.92
C VAL A 246 -0.81 15.77 16.82
N GLY A 247 -0.89 16.71 15.89
CA GLY A 247 -2.07 17.55 15.71
C GLY A 247 -2.13 18.68 16.72
N THR A 248 -3.22 19.45 16.62
CA THR A 248 -3.54 20.51 17.58
C THR A 248 -4.60 19.97 18.55
N PRO A 249 -4.38 20.02 19.87
CA PRO A 249 -5.41 19.69 20.85
C PRO A 249 -6.70 20.48 20.58
N GLY A 250 -7.83 19.80 20.46
CA GLY A 250 -9.15 20.44 20.23
C GLY A 250 -9.46 20.87 18.79
N SER A 251 -8.59 20.60 17.82
CA SER A 251 -8.92 20.83 16.41
C SER A 251 -9.82 19.73 15.87
N LEU A 252 -10.98 20.12 15.31
CA LEU A 252 -11.90 19.23 14.58
C LEU A 252 -11.26 18.60 13.32
N LEU A 253 -10.08 19.09 12.90
CA LEU A 253 -9.27 18.46 11.86
C LEU A 253 -8.41 17.32 12.42
N GLY A 254 -8.99 16.44 13.27
CA GLY A 254 -8.31 15.28 13.87
C GLY A 254 -7.75 14.24 12.89
N ARG A 255 -7.78 14.51 11.59
CA ARG A 255 -7.12 13.75 10.50
C ARG A 255 -5.82 14.38 10.00
N SER A 256 -5.42 15.53 10.56
CA SER A 256 -4.32 16.35 10.04
C SER A 256 -2.94 16.05 10.66
N SER A 257 -2.80 14.93 11.37
CA SER A 257 -1.53 14.55 12.00
C SER A 257 -1.06 13.15 11.62
N ILE A 258 0.25 12.90 11.72
CA ILE A 258 0.80 11.55 11.48
C ILE A 258 0.29 10.57 12.53
N GLN A 259 0.12 10.99 13.81
CA GLN A 259 -0.44 10.12 14.84
C GLN A 259 -1.84 9.66 14.46
N SER A 260 -2.72 10.58 14.04
CA SER A 260 -4.07 10.21 13.59
C SER A 260 -4.05 9.33 12.35
N ARG A 261 -3.15 9.61 11.40
CA ARG A 261 -3.03 8.83 10.16
C ARG A 261 -2.55 7.41 10.46
N MET A 262 -1.48 7.24 11.22
CA MET A 262 -0.96 5.94 11.63
C MET A 262 -1.94 5.16 12.50
N SER A 263 -2.66 5.84 13.41
CA SER A 263 -3.72 5.20 14.20
C SER A 263 -4.84 4.68 13.30
N SER A 264 -5.23 5.43 12.27
CA SER A 264 -6.25 4.99 11.31
C SER A 264 -5.74 3.83 10.45
N LEU A 265 -4.54 3.95 9.88
CA LEU A 265 -3.88 2.90 9.09
C LEU A 265 -3.71 1.60 9.85
N SER A 266 -3.47 1.66 11.15
CA SER A 266 -3.22 0.49 12.00
C SER A 266 -4.42 -0.02 12.78
N LEU A 267 -5.62 0.55 12.54
CA LEU A 267 -6.83 0.23 13.32
C LEU A 267 -6.59 0.38 14.84
N GLY A 268 -5.83 1.41 15.22
CA GLY A 268 -5.44 1.73 16.60
C GLY A 268 -4.30 0.88 17.18
N ARG A 269 -3.64 0.03 16.39
CA ARG A 269 -2.51 -0.82 16.84
C ARG A 269 -1.17 -0.09 16.89
N VAL A 270 -1.06 1.06 16.24
CA VAL A 270 0.09 1.95 16.37
C VAL A 270 -0.36 3.19 17.12
N ALA A 271 0.36 3.50 18.19
CA ALA A 271 0.25 4.77 18.86
C ALA A 271 1.61 5.46 18.88
N GLN A 272 1.59 6.75 18.60
CA GLN A 272 2.74 7.62 18.75
C GLN A 272 2.45 8.60 19.88
N PRO A 273 2.60 8.20 21.15
CA PRO A 273 2.34 9.11 22.26
C PRO A 273 3.35 10.26 22.25
N TRP A 274 2.91 11.45 22.68
CA TRP A 274 3.75 12.64 22.85
C TRP A 274 5.07 12.38 23.58
N SER A 275 5.04 11.52 24.61
CA SER A 275 6.20 11.19 25.43
C SER A 275 7.34 10.53 24.65
N ASN A 276 7.04 9.96 23.49
CA ASN A 276 7.95 9.17 22.69
C ASN A 276 8.45 9.91 21.45
N LEU A 277 7.98 11.13 21.21
CA LEU A 277 8.38 11.95 20.07
C LEU A 277 9.37 13.03 20.53
N PHE A 278 10.55 13.06 19.93
CA PHE A 278 11.47 14.18 20.07
C PHE A 278 11.48 14.99 18.79
N ILE A 279 11.14 16.27 18.89
CA ILE A 279 11.29 17.23 17.79
C ILE A 279 12.46 18.12 18.14
N ALA A 280 13.46 18.16 17.26
CA ALA A 280 14.62 19.03 17.43
C ALA A 280 14.15 20.48 17.63
N PRO A 281 14.51 21.15 18.74
CA PRO A 281 14.03 22.51 19.05
C PRO A 281 14.66 23.59 18.16
N GLN A 282 15.73 23.24 17.43
CA GLN A 282 16.40 24.12 16.48
C GLN A 282 16.64 23.37 15.17
N VAL A 283 16.75 24.14 14.09
CA VAL A 283 17.15 23.60 12.79
C VAL A 283 18.60 23.11 12.87
N ILE A 284 18.87 21.96 12.29
CA ILE A 284 20.22 21.39 12.22
C ILE A 284 20.82 21.67 10.86
N ASP A 285 22.02 22.27 10.85
CA ASP A 285 22.70 22.63 9.61
C ASP A 285 23.58 21.49 9.11
N ILE A 286 23.10 20.77 8.10
CA ILE A 286 23.88 19.72 7.43
C ILE A 286 24.84 20.41 6.43
N PRO A 287 26.16 20.18 6.54
CA PRO A 287 27.13 20.80 5.64
C PRO A 287 27.00 20.27 4.20
N CYS A 288 27.64 20.95 3.25
CA CYS A 288 27.61 20.54 1.84
C CYS A 288 28.31 19.19 1.58
N SER A 289 29.23 18.80 2.46
CA SER A 289 29.94 17.54 2.41
C SER A 289 30.40 17.14 3.80
N GLY A 290 30.72 15.85 3.96
CA GLY A 290 31.23 15.33 5.21
C GLY A 290 31.74 13.90 5.07
N THR A 291 32.05 13.30 6.21
CA THR A 291 32.43 11.89 6.31
C THR A 291 31.50 11.21 7.31
N SER A 292 30.92 10.09 6.90
CA SER A 292 30.19 9.15 7.75
C SER A 292 31.15 8.10 8.29
N SER A 293 30.98 7.71 9.55
CA SER A 293 31.77 6.65 10.18
C SER A 293 31.59 5.28 9.50
N THR A 294 30.47 5.06 8.81
CA THR A 294 30.12 3.76 8.23
C THR A 294 30.03 3.76 6.70
N ARG A 295 29.87 4.92 6.06
CA ARG A 295 29.61 5.01 4.61
C ARG A 295 30.64 5.85 3.84
N GLY A 296 31.69 6.33 4.50
CA GLY A 296 32.74 7.12 3.87
C GLY A 296 32.34 8.57 3.60
N THR A 297 32.92 9.18 2.57
CA THR A 297 32.64 10.58 2.21
C THR A 297 31.30 10.73 1.50
N TRP A 298 30.63 11.86 1.73
CA TRP A 298 29.35 12.18 1.13
C TRP A 298 29.29 13.65 0.72
N THR A 299 28.36 13.97 -0.19
CA THR A 299 28.08 15.34 -0.66
C THR A 299 26.58 15.55 -0.80
N SER A 300 26.10 16.72 -0.40
CA SER A 300 24.68 17.12 -0.54
C SER A 300 24.25 17.35 -1.99
N ALA A 301 25.19 17.34 -2.94
CA ALA A 301 24.92 17.40 -4.36
C ALA A 301 24.40 16.05 -4.93
N GLN A 302 24.39 14.99 -4.12
CA GLN A 302 23.89 13.67 -4.50
C GLN A 302 22.70 13.27 -3.62
N CYS A 303 21.85 12.40 -4.14
CA CYS A 303 20.83 11.72 -3.33
C CYS A 303 20.89 10.21 -3.52
N ASN A 304 22.00 9.63 -3.09
CA ASN A 304 22.16 8.19 -3.01
C ASN A 304 22.01 7.73 -1.55
N ARG A 305 21.93 6.40 -1.37
CA ARG A 305 21.83 5.77 -0.04
C ARG A 305 22.93 6.28 0.91
N THR A 306 24.18 6.35 0.45
CA THR A 306 25.31 6.85 1.25
C THR A 306 25.03 8.24 1.82
N THR A 307 24.52 9.16 1.02
CA THR A 307 24.23 10.53 1.44
C THR A 307 23.10 10.59 2.46
N ILE A 308 21.99 9.87 2.21
CA ILE A 308 20.84 9.82 3.13
C ILE A 308 21.23 9.25 4.50
N TYR A 309 21.92 8.11 4.52
CA TYR A 309 22.42 7.51 5.77
C TYR A 309 23.41 8.43 6.47
N SER A 310 24.23 9.16 5.73
CA SER A 310 25.18 10.10 6.32
C SER A 310 24.51 11.34 6.91
N PHE A 311 23.43 11.84 6.31
CA PHE A 311 22.61 12.91 6.89
C PHE A 311 21.98 12.46 8.20
N SER A 312 21.46 11.23 8.23
CA SER A 312 20.89 10.59 9.41
C SER A 312 21.90 10.46 10.55
N GLU A 313 23.11 9.99 10.24
CA GLU A 313 24.21 9.89 11.19
C GLU A 313 24.61 11.28 11.72
N PHE A 314 24.74 12.27 10.82
CA PHE A 314 25.07 13.65 11.20
C PHE A 314 24.03 14.21 12.18
N VAL A 315 22.74 14.11 11.85
CA VAL A 315 21.65 14.61 12.69
C VAL A 315 21.57 13.86 14.01
N SER A 316 21.77 12.55 14.01
CA SER A 316 21.84 11.74 15.23
C SER A 316 22.96 12.22 16.17
N ARG A 317 24.14 12.50 15.61
CA ARG A 317 25.27 13.07 16.36
C ARG A 317 24.94 14.45 16.92
N GLU A 318 24.39 15.35 16.11
CA GLU A 318 24.00 16.69 16.57
C GLU A 318 22.94 16.64 17.66
N ALA A 319 21.94 15.77 17.53
CA ALA A 319 20.90 15.60 18.55
C ALA A 319 21.49 15.15 19.90
N ARG A 320 22.46 14.24 19.85
CA ARG A 320 23.21 13.80 21.03
C ARG A 320 24.04 14.93 21.65
N LEU A 321 24.80 15.66 20.83
CA LEU A 321 25.70 16.71 21.31
C LEU A 321 24.95 17.92 21.89
N ARG A 322 23.85 18.33 21.26
CA ARG A 322 23.11 19.54 21.63
C ARG A 322 22.08 19.31 22.73
N TRP A 323 21.43 18.14 22.74
CA TRP A 323 20.27 17.87 23.60
C TRP A 323 20.37 16.60 24.42
N GLY A 324 21.50 15.90 24.38
CA GLY A 324 21.70 14.66 25.14
C GLY A 324 20.82 13.50 24.68
N ILE A 325 20.18 13.61 23.50
CA ILE A 325 19.31 12.57 22.96
C ILE A 325 20.18 11.41 22.47
N LYS A 326 20.08 10.28 23.16
CA LYS A 326 20.69 9.03 22.72
C LYS A 326 19.76 8.40 21.70
N THR A 327 20.15 8.51 20.44
CA THR A 327 19.40 7.93 19.33
C THR A 327 19.62 6.41 19.24
N THR A 328 20.69 5.87 19.84
CA THR A 328 21.01 4.43 19.80
C THR A 328 20.48 3.62 20.99
N ALA A 329 19.62 4.23 21.82
CA ALA A 329 19.07 3.61 23.01
C ALA A 329 17.63 4.08 23.26
N ASP A 330 16.86 3.25 23.98
CA ASP A 330 15.54 3.57 24.53
C ASP A 330 15.52 5.01 25.10
N PRO A 331 14.63 5.91 24.62
CA PRO A 331 13.39 5.59 23.94
C PRO A 331 13.36 5.70 22.42
N TYR A 332 14.34 6.34 21.76
CA TYR A 332 14.20 6.68 20.34
C TYR A 332 14.78 5.60 19.43
N ASP A 333 14.00 5.19 18.42
CA ASP A 333 14.33 4.06 17.54
C ASP A 333 14.28 4.43 16.05
N ARG A 334 13.83 5.62 15.70
CA ARG A 334 13.76 6.14 14.32
C ARG A 334 14.25 7.57 14.21
N ILE A 335 14.69 7.96 13.03
CA ILE A 335 15.05 9.33 12.72
C ILE A 335 14.34 9.80 11.46
N ILE A 336 13.71 10.97 11.54
CA ILE A 336 12.93 11.55 10.45
C ILE A 336 13.55 12.91 10.11
N LEU A 337 14.00 13.04 8.87
CA LEU A 337 14.64 14.23 8.34
C LEU A 337 13.67 14.96 7.42
N MET A 338 13.34 16.19 7.78
CA MET A 338 12.52 17.07 6.96
C MET A 338 13.45 17.97 6.14
N LEU A 339 13.64 17.62 4.87
CA LEU A 339 14.58 18.30 3.99
C LEU A 339 13.98 19.56 3.36
N PRO A 340 14.79 20.61 3.15
CA PRO A 340 14.36 21.77 2.39
C PRO A 340 14.24 21.43 0.91
N GLN A 341 13.35 22.14 0.23
CA GLN A 341 13.27 22.06 -1.23
C GLN A 341 14.53 22.61 -1.90
N GLY A 342 14.83 22.11 -3.10
CA GLY A 342 16.02 22.51 -3.85
C GLY A 342 17.29 21.75 -3.46
N THR A 343 17.21 20.81 -2.52
CA THR A 343 18.29 19.84 -2.30
C THR A 343 18.32 18.80 -3.42
N ALA A 344 19.45 18.10 -3.57
CA ALA A 344 19.57 17.02 -4.54
C ALA A 344 18.62 15.84 -4.23
N CYS A 345 18.14 15.74 -2.98
CA CYS A 345 17.15 14.76 -2.58
C CYS A 345 15.74 15.24 -2.86
N SER A 346 15.36 15.21 -4.15
CA SER A 346 14.05 15.68 -4.59
C SER A 346 12.88 14.76 -4.18
N ASN A 347 13.16 13.51 -3.80
CA ASN A 347 12.16 12.51 -3.46
C ASN A 347 12.21 12.17 -1.97
N SER A 348 11.08 11.73 -1.43
CA SER A 348 11.03 11.09 -0.11
C SER A 348 11.66 9.70 -0.18
N TRP A 349 12.14 9.21 0.96
CA TRP A 349 12.77 7.89 1.06
C TRP A 349 12.77 7.37 2.50
N GLY A 350 12.46 6.09 2.69
CA GLY A 350 12.49 5.40 3.96
C GLY A 350 13.40 4.17 3.94
N ALA A 351 14.18 3.98 5.01
CA ALA A 351 14.94 2.76 5.21
C ALA A 351 14.01 1.57 5.47
N ILE A 352 14.29 0.44 4.83
CA ILE A 352 13.48 -0.77 4.95
C ILE A 352 13.97 -1.62 6.14
N GLY A 353 13.04 -2.12 6.96
CA GLY A 353 13.32 -3.20 7.91
C GLY A 353 14.08 -2.77 9.16
N CYS A 354 13.57 -1.74 9.85
CA CYS A 354 14.23 -1.11 10.99
C CYS A 354 13.87 -1.70 12.36
N TYR A 355 13.14 -2.81 12.38
CA TYR A 355 12.67 -3.46 13.60
C TYR A 355 13.80 -4.27 14.27
N PRO A 356 13.82 -4.44 15.62
CA PRO A 356 14.89 -5.14 16.35
C PRO A 356 15.21 -6.56 15.85
N ASP A 357 14.31 -7.19 15.08
CA ASP A 357 14.49 -8.52 14.51
C ASP A 357 15.38 -8.56 13.25
N PHE A 358 15.75 -7.40 12.69
CA PHE A 358 16.61 -7.30 11.50
C PHE A 358 18.05 -6.83 11.82
N ALA A 359 18.60 -7.29 12.95
CA ALA A 359 20.03 -7.31 13.30
C ALA A 359 20.71 -5.95 13.61
N GLY A 360 20.99 -5.66 14.89
CA GLY A 360 22.20 -4.93 15.34
C GLY A 360 22.52 -3.56 14.71
N HIS A 361 21.59 -2.92 14.01
CA HIS A 361 21.83 -1.70 13.25
C HIS A 361 21.70 -0.45 14.15
N ASP A 362 22.67 0.45 14.04
CA ASP A 362 22.61 1.80 14.60
C ASP A 362 21.38 2.55 14.02
N ILE A 363 20.67 3.36 14.82
CA ILE A 363 19.52 4.19 14.41
C ILE A 363 19.82 5.08 13.20
N SER A 364 21.10 5.42 12.99
CA SER A 364 21.56 6.10 11.77
C SER A 364 21.19 5.33 10.49
N SER A 365 20.92 4.03 10.62
CA SER A 365 20.48 3.08 9.59
C SER A 365 18.96 3.05 9.39
N CYS A 366 18.19 3.85 10.14
CA CYS A 366 16.74 3.91 10.03
C CYS A 366 16.14 5.28 9.73
N PRO A 367 16.68 6.03 8.74
CA PRO A 367 16.11 7.29 8.36
C PRO A 367 14.82 7.15 7.55
N VAL A 368 13.92 8.07 7.82
CA VAL A 368 12.91 8.55 6.88
C VAL A 368 13.31 9.96 6.45
N VAL A 369 13.30 10.21 5.16
CA VAL A 369 13.64 11.48 4.54
C VAL A 369 12.42 11.97 3.79
N ILE A 370 11.95 13.17 4.10
CA ILE A 370 10.79 13.78 3.44
C ILE A 370 11.23 15.09 2.78
N ASN A 371 11.02 15.19 1.46
CA ASN A 371 11.31 16.39 0.68
C ASN A 371 10.04 17.19 0.27
N ALA A 372 8.87 16.83 0.79
CA ALA A 372 7.58 17.35 0.32
C ALA A 372 7.10 18.66 1.01
N MET A 373 8.01 19.51 1.50
CA MET A 373 7.64 20.58 2.45
C MET A 373 6.72 21.71 1.93
N LEU A 374 6.42 21.79 0.62
CA LEU A 374 5.39 22.71 0.07
C LEU A 374 4.16 22.01 -0.51
N SER A 375 4.09 20.68 -0.39
CA SER A 375 2.92 19.96 -0.87
C SER A 375 1.73 20.16 0.07
N PRO A 376 0.48 19.98 -0.41
CA PRO A 376 -0.69 19.98 0.46
C PRO A 376 -0.48 19.03 1.65
N MET A 377 -0.94 19.41 2.85
CA MET A 377 -0.73 18.64 4.09
C MET A 377 -1.04 17.15 3.96
N ASN A 378 -2.11 16.79 3.25
CA ASN A 378 -2.50 15.39 3.06
C ASN A 378 -1.44 14.59 2.29
N PHE A 379 -0.76 15.21 1.31
CA PHE A 379 0.34 14.56 0.61
C PHE A 379 1.54 14.34 1.53
N ILE A 380 1.85 15.31 2.40
CA ILE A 380 2.93 15.16 3.38
C ILE A 380 2.64 14.00 4.33
N LEU A 381 1.40 13.89 4.82
CA LEU A 381 0.99 12.82 5.73
C LEU A 381 1.06 11.44 5.06
N ASP A 382 0.56 11.33 3.83
CA ASP A 382 0.61 10.07 3.07
C ASP A 382 2.05 9.69 2.72
N SER A 383 2.87 10.62 2.24
CA SER A 383 4.30 10.34 2.00
C SER A 383 5.03 9.97 3.28
N LEU A 384 4.78 10.67 4.39
CA LEU A 384 5.42 10.33 5.66
C LEU A 384 5.00 8.94 6.14
N ALA A 385 3.71 8.61 6.07
CA ALA A 385 3.23 7.28 6.42
C ALA A 385 3.75 6.20 5.45
N HIS A 386 3.87 6.49 4.16
CA HIS A 386 4.52 5.60 3.18
C HIS A 386 5.96 5.28 3.59
N GLU A 387 6.78 6.31 3.80
CA GLU A 387 8.20 6.11 4.15
C GLU A 387 8.36 5.45 5.53
N MET A 388 7.48 5.77 6.49
CA MET A 388 7.43 5.07 7.78
C MET A 388 7.04 3.60 7.61
N GLY A 389 6.21 3.27 6.60
CA GLY A 389 5.89 1.89 6.20
C GLY A 389 7.14 1.06 5.93
N HIS A 390 8.14 1.63 5.25
CA HIS A 390 9.43 0.97 5.04
C HIS A 390 10.14 0.66 6.35
N ASN A 391 10.11 1.55 7.34
CA ASN A 391 10.72 1.27 8.64
C ASN A 391 10.06 0.07 9.36
N PHE A 392 8.81 -0.27 9.02
CA PHE A 392 8.15 -1.48 9.50
C PHE A 392 8.39 -2.73 8.64
N GLY A 393 9.18 -2.60 7.57
CA GLY A 393 9.53 -3.70 6.67
C GLY A 393 8.60 -3.85 5.47
N LEU A 394 7.69 -2.90 5.23
CA LEU A 394 6.89 -2.90 4.02
C LEU A 394 7.73 -2.54 2.81
N MET A 395 7.46 -3.22 1.69
CA MET A 395 7.97 -2.85 0.37
C MET A 395 6.93 -2.08 -0.42
N HIS A 396 7.33 -1.50 -1.54
CA HIS A 396 6.38 -0.90 -2.46
C HIS A 396 5.36 -1.94 -2.96
N SER A 397 4.11 -1.47 -3.13
CA SER A 397 3.02 -2.26 -3.69
C SER A 397 2.85 -1.98 -5.17
N LYS A 398 2.77 -3.06 -5.95
CA LYS A 398 2.74 -3.04 -7.41
C LYS A 398 1.39 -3.45 -7.94
N ARG A 399 1.16 -3.20 -9.23
CA ARG A 399 0.11 -3.88 -9.98
C ARG A 399 0.72 -5.08 -10.70
N GLU A 400 -0.03 -6.17 -10.78
CA GLU A 400 0.38 -7.33 -11.58
C GLU A 400 0.75 -6.93 -13.02
N GLY A 401 1.81 -7.50 -13.55
CA GLY A 401 2.35 -7.14 -14.87
C GLY A 401 3.02 -5.77 -14.99
N SER A 402 3.00 -4.93 -13.94
CA SER A 402 3.62 -3.60 -13.97
C SER A 402 5.08 -3.61 -13.51
N THR A 403 5.94 -2.89 -14.24
CA THR A 403 7.32 -2.58 -13.79
C THR A 403 7.39 -1.38 -12.86
N ASN A 404 6.28 -0.63 -12.72
CA ASN A 404 6.21 0.49 -11.79
C ASN A 404 6.12 -0.05 -10.36
N GLU A 405 7.14 0.23 -9.55
CA GLU A 405 7.18 -0.21 -8.16
C GLU A 405 6.04 0.37 -7.31
N TYR A 406 5.47 1.50 -7.72
CA TYR A 406 4.30 2.15 -7.10
C TYR A 406 2.99 1.87 -7.85
N GLY A 407 2.93 0.83 -8.69
CA GLY A 407 1.81 0.60 -9.61
C GLY A 407 0.45 0.29 -8.95
N ASP A 408 0.44 0.02 -7.64
CA ASP A 408 -0.79 -0.19 -6.88
C ASP A 408 -1.40 1.14 -6.41
N GLU A 409 -2.41 1.63 -7.12
CA GLU A 409 -3.15 2.84 -6.75
C GLU A 409 -4.12 2.62 -5.58
N THR A 410 -4.30 1.37 -5.14
CA THR A 410 -5.21 1.02 -4.04
C THR A 410 -4.52 1.00 -2.67
N CYS A 411 -3.20 1.10 -2.63
CA CYS A 411 -2.38 0.93 -1.43
C CYS A 411 -1.49 2.14 -1.21
N LEU A 412 -1.33 2.54 0.06
CA LEU A 412 -0.43 3.62 0.43
C LEU A 412 1.04 3.30 0.11
N MET A 413 1.45 2.03 0.12
CA MET A 413 2.80 1.62 -0.33
C MET A 413 2.95 1.58 -1.86
N GLY A 414 1.87 1.79 -2.61
CA GLY A 414 1.93 2.04 -4.04
C GLY A 414 1.81 3.54 -4.32
N SER A 415 0.90 3.91 -5.22
CA SER A 415 0.64 5.32 -5.57
C SER A 415 -0.69 5.84 -5.01
N GLY A 416 -1.38 5.02 -4.22
CA GLY A 416 -2.65 5.38 -3.62
C GLY A 416 -2.52 6.55 -2.65
N ARG A 417 -3.51 7.44 -2.67
CA ARG A 417 -3.62 8.61 -1.78
C ARG A 417 -4.86 8.49 -0.92
N GLY A 418 -4.80 8.95 0.32
CA GLY A 418 -5.93 8.87 1.25
C GLY A 418 -6.48 7.44 1.42
N THR A 419 -5.62 6.43 1.26
CA THR A 419 -5.95 5.01 1.28
C THR A 419 -5.22 4.30 2.42
N CYS A 420 -5.73 3.15 2.85
CA CYS A 420 -5.04 2.24 3.76
C CYS A 420 -3.85 1.53 3.08
N TYR A 421 -3.08 0.79 3.88
CA TYR A 421 -2.29 -0.30 3.32
C TYR A 421 -3.22 -1.42 2.85
N ASN A 422 -2.81 -2.17 1.82
CA ASN A 422 -3.55 -3.35 1.37
C ASN A 422 -3.53 -4.47 2.42
N ALA A 423 -4.42 -5.44 2.26
CA ALA A 423 -4.57 -6.58 3.18
C ALA A 423 -3.25 -7.33 3.47
N PRO A 424 -2.41 -7.69 2.47
CA PRO A 424 -1.15 -8.39 2.76
C PRO A 424 -0.18 -7.55 3.60
N SER A 425 -0.08 -6.24 3.35
CA SER A 425 0.75 -5.35 4.15
C SER A 425 0.22 -5.25 5.60
N MET A 426 -1.09 -5.13 5.77
CA MET A 426 -1.74 -5.10 7.08
C MET A 426 -1.53 -6.41 7.85
N ALA A 427 -1.61 -7.55 7.17
CA ALA A 427 -1.37 -8.87 7.75
C ALA A 427 0.10 -9.05 8.15
N PHE A 428 1.05 -8.65 7.29
CA PHE A 428 2.49 -8.67 7.57
C PHE A 428 2.82 -7.89 8.85
N LEU A 429 2.23 -6.71 9.02
CA LEU A 429 2.39 -5.88 10.20
C LEU A 429 1.60 -6.35 11.42
N ARG A 430 0.79 -7.41 11.27
CA ARG A 430 -0.14 -7.91 12.29
C ARG A 430 -1.15 -6.85 12.75
N TRP A 431 -1.44 -5.88 11.89
CA TRP A 431 -2.48 -4.86 12.09
C TRP A 431 -3.86 -5.36 11.67
N ALA A 432 -3.89 -6.46 10.92
CA ALA A 432 -5.09 -7.23 10.66
C ALA A 432 -4.76 -8.73 10.72
N ILE A 433 -5.79 -9.55 10.88
CA ILE A 433 -5.73 -11.01 10.78
C ILE A 433 -6.83 -11.49 9.83
N PRO A 434 -6.69 -12.69 9.25
CA PRO A 434 -7.71 -13.21 8.36
C PRO A 434 -9.02 -13.50 9.11
N THR A 435 -10.13 -13.32 8.41
CA THR A 435 -11.45 -13.84 8.76
C THR A 435 -11.48 -15.36 8.56
N ALA A 436 -10.83 -15.84 7.50
CA ALA A 436 -10.59 -17.26 7.25
C ALA A 436 -9.25 -17.47 6.52
N THR A 437 -8.61 -18.61 6.79
CA THR A 437 -7.44 -19.10 6.08
C THR A 437 -7.86 -20.30 5.25
N LEU A 438 -7.64 -20.24 3.95
CA LEU A 438 -8.16 -21.20 2.96
C LEU A 438 -7.01 -21.89 2.23
N VAL A 439 -7.21 -23.16 1.92
CA VAL A 439 -6.37 -24.01 1.06
C VAL A 439 -7.24 -24.72 0.01
N GLY A 440 -6.66 -25.53 -0.87
CA GLY A 440 -7.38 -26.18 -1.97
C GLY A 440 -8.51 -27.11 -1.53
N GLN A 441 -8.43 -27.69 -0.34
CA GLN A 441 -9.52 -28.50 0.25
C GLN A 441 -10.73 -27.65 0.69
N ASP A 442 -10.55 -26.35 0.94
CA ASP A 442 -11.64 -25.46 1.36
C ASP A 442 -12.37 -24.86 0.14
N LEU A 443 -11.71 -24.87 -1.02
CA LEU A 443 -12.18 -24.32 -2.28
C LEU A 443 -12.19 -25.43 -3.35
N HIS A 444 -13.26 -26.22 -3.34
CA HIS A 444 -13.42 -27.31 -4.32
C HIS A 444 -13.58 -26.74 -5.74
N PRO A 445 -12.95 -27.38 -6.75
CA PRO A 445 -13.16 -27.01 -8.14
C PRO A 445 -14.65 -26.93 -8.50
N GLY A 446 -15.00 -25.91 -9.27
CA GLY A 446 -16.33 -25.61 -9.77
C GLY A 446 -17.42 -25.36 -8.73
N THR A 447 -17.04 -25.12 -7.47
CA THR A 447 -17.99 -24.88 -6.37
C THR A 447 -17.84 -23.47 -5.79
N TRP A 448 -18.92 -22.68 -5.87
CA TRP A 448 -18.99 -21.37 -5.22
C TRP A 448 -19.12 -21.49 -3.70
N THR A 449 -18.11 -20.99 -2.99
CA THR A 449 -18.06 -20.97 -1.53
C THR A 449 -18.30 -19.56 -0.99
N PRO A 450 -19.33 -19.34 -0.16
CA PRO A 450 -19.71 -18.00 0.31
C PRO A 450 -18.92 -17.53 1.54
N PHE A 451 -18.63 -16.23 1.57
CA PHE A 451 -17.95 -15.52 2.65
C PHE A 451 -18.60 -14.16 2.92
N VAL A 452 -18.39 -13.64 4.14
CA VAL A 452 -18.71 -12.26 4.51
C VAL A 452 -17.44 -11.60 5.02
N LEU A 453 -17.06 -10.49 4.40
CA LEU A 453 -15.89 -9.71 4.78
C LEU A 453 -16.30 -8.32 5.25
N PRO A 454 -15.93 -7.91 6.48
CA PRO A 454 -16.05 -6.52 6.88
C PRO A 454 -15.00 -5.67 6.14
N ALA A 455 -15.25 -4.36 6.07
CA ALA A 455 -14.36 -3.42 5.43
C ALA A 455 -12.98 -3.39 6.09
N LEU A 456 -11.94 -3.37 5.26
CA LEU A 456 -10.53 -3.36 5.67
C LEU A 456 -10.24 -2.27 6.70
N ALA A 457 -10.72 -1.06 6.45
CA ALA A 457 -10.49 0.10 7.30
C ALA A 457 -11.32 0.13 8.60
N SER A 458 -12.19 -0.86 8.84
CA SER A 458 -13.15 -0.85 9.97
C SER A 458 -13.06 -2.06 10.90
N SER A 459 -12.40 -3.14 10.48
CA SER A 459 -12.29 -4.37 11.28
C SER A 459 -10.86 -4.89 11.31
N PHE A 460 -10.46 -5.46 12.45
CA PHE A 460 -9.18 -6.16 12.59
C PHE A 460 -9.18 -7.54 11.90
N ARG A 461 -10.36 -8.16 11.75
CA ARG A 461 -10.58 -9.39 10.98
C ARG A 461 -11.23 -8.99 9.66
N ASN A 462 -10.45 -8.85 8.58
CA ASN A 462 -10.95 -8.08 7.42
C ASN A 462 -10.53 -8.60 6.03
N HIS A 463 -9.94 -9.79 5.96
CA HIS A 463 -9.54 -10.39 4.69
C HIS A 463 -9.64 -11.92 4.74
N LEU A 464 -9.73 -12.54 3.57
CA LEU A 464 -9.41 -13.97 3.41
C LEU A 464 -7.93 -14.08 3.10
N LEU A 465 -7.28 -15.07 3.71
CA LEU A 465 -5.91 -15.48 3.39
C LEU A 465 -5.99 -16.83 2.68
N ILE A 466 -5.49 -16.91 1.45
CA ILE A 466 -5.59 -18.11 0.63
C ILE A 466 -4.17 -18.58 0.32
N TYR A 467 -3.87 -19.82 0.66
CA TYR A 467 -2.67 -20.52 0.24
C TYR A 467 -3.05 -21.41 -0.94
N PRO A 468 -2.74 -21.02 -2.18
CA PRO A 468 -3.21 -21.75 -3.35
C PRO A 468 -2.31 -22.97 -3.61
N ASP A 469 -2.34 -23.94 -2.70
CA ASP A 469 -1.56 -25.20 -2.72
C ASP A 469 -1.90 -26.12 -3.91
N TRP A 470 -2.93 -25.78 -4.68
CA TRP A 470 -3.23 -26.37 -5.99
C TRP A 470 -2.37 -25.82 -7.13
N LEU A 471 -1.66 -24.70 -6.92
CA LEU A 471 -0.73 -24.14 -7.88
C LEU A 471 0.67 -24.74 -7.69
N THR A 472 1.49 -24.65 -8.74
CA THR A 472 2.91 -24.99 -8.67
C THR A 472 3.77 -23.74 -8.51
N GLY A 473 5.02 -23.90 -8.08
CA GLY A 473 5.97 -22.80 -7.94
C GLY A 473 5.75 -21.94 -6.69
N PRO A 474 6.28 -20.70 -6.67
CA PRO A 474 6.28 -19.87 -5.46
C PRO A 474 4.91 -19.55 -4.87
N MET A 475 3.87 -19.43 -5.70
CA MET A 475 2.51 -19.18 -5.21
C MET A 475 1.89 -20.42 -4.55
N GLY A 476 2.28 -21.62 -4.98
CA GLY A 476 1.80 -22.87 -4.40
C GLY A 476 2.51 -23.28 -3.10
N ASP A 477 3.65 -22.65 -2.77
CA ASP A 477 4.35 -22.85 -1.52
C ASP A 477 3.85 -21.83 -0.47
N PRO A 478 3.19 -22.27 0.62
CA PRO A 478 2.69 -21.38 1.68
C PRO A 478 3.76 -20.52 2.37
N ALA A 479 5.04 -20.92 2.30
CA ALA A 479 6.15 -20.12 2.83
C ALA A 479 6.58 -18.99 1.87
N SER A 480 6.17 -19.08 0.62
CA SER A 480 6.67 -18.27 -0.50
C SER A 480 5.61 -17.34 -1.07
N GLY A 481 4.33 -17.72 -1.06
CA GLY A 481 3.26 -16.93 -1.66
C GLY A 481 1.88 -17.16 -1.04
N ALA A 482 1.00 -16.17 -1.21
CA ALA A 482 -0.40 -16.24 -0.78
C ALA A 482 -1.25 -15.20 -1.54
N LEU A 483 -2.56 -15.46 -1.61
CA LEU A 483 -3.56 -14.50 -2.08
C LEU A 483 -4.35 -13.92 -0.90
N TYR A 484 -4.78 -12.68 -1.08
CA TYR A 484 -5.54 -11.92 -0.11
C TYR A 484 -6.77 -11.34 -0.79
N VAL A 485 -7.94 -11.58 -0.21
CA VAL A 485 -9.21 -11.01 -0.67
C VAL A 485 -9.73 -10.09 0.41
N SER A 486 -10.00 -8.82 0.10
CA SER A 486 -10.42 -7.83 1.09
C SER A 486 -11.46 -6.85 0.56
N TYR A 487 -12.38 -6.41 1.40
CA TYR A 487 -13.39 -5.41 1.02
C TYR A 487 -12.93 -4.00 1.37
N ARG A 488 -13.00 -3.06 0.41
CA ARG A 488 -12.49 -1.69 0.55
C ARG A 488 -13.60 -0.64 0.50
N ALA A 489 -14.41 -0.56 1.55
CA ALA A 489 -15.37 0.54 1.71
C ALA A 489 -14.64 1.89 1.92
N PRO A 490 -15.13 3.01 1.38
CA PRO A 490 -14.52 4.33 1.57
C PRO A 490 -14.82 4.92 2.96
N VAL A 491 -14.28 4.27 3.99
CA VAL A 491 -14.38 4.64 5.40
C VAL A 491 -13.00 4.59 6.06
N GLY A 492 -12.84 5.23 7.22
CA GLY A 492 -11.56 5.16 7.95
C GLY A 492 -10.37 5.68 7.13
N CYS A 493 -9.31 4.87 7.00
CA CYS A 493 -8.15 5.23 6.20
C CYS A 493 -8.37 5.17 4.68
N ASP A 494 -9.51 4.64 4.22
CA ASP A 494 -9.91 4.48 2.80
C ASP A 494 -10.91 5.52 2.30
N GLU A 495 -11.26 6.52 3.10
CA GLU A 495 -12.20 7.56 2.69
C GLU A 495 -11.74 8.36 1.47
N GLY A 496 -10.43 8.44 1.23
CA GLY A 496 -9.84 9.06 0.06
C GLY A 496 -9.50 8.09 -1.08
N LEU A 497 -9.86 6.81 -0.96
CA LEU A 497 -9.62 5.81 -2.00
C LEU A 497 -10.36 6.21 -3.29
N ASP A 498 -9.66 6.14 -4.42
CA ASP A 498 -10.22 6.50 -5.72
C ASP A 498 -11.52 5.70 -6.01
N GLY A 499 -12.51 6.37 -6.58
CA GLY A 499 -13.83 5.78 -6.87
C GLY A 499 -13.78 4.59 -7.82
N ALA A 500 -12.71 4.43 -8.60
CA ALA A 500 -12.46 3.26 -9.43
C ALA A 500 -12.09 2.00 -8.63
N TYR A 501 -11.84 2.13 -7.32
CA TYR A 501 -11.46 1.04 -6.41
C TYR A 501 -12.33 0.98 -5.16
N ALA A 502 -12.89 2.11 -4.73
CA ALA A 502 -13.71 2.24 -3.55
C ALA A 502 -15.03 1.46 -3.68
N GLY A 503 -15.39 0.72 -2.64
CA GLY A 503 -16.57 -0.14 -2.62
C GLY A 503 -16.38 -1.49 -3.32
N GLY A 504 -15.18 -1.78 -3.82
CA GLY A 504 -14.84 -3.07 -4.42
C GLY A 504 -14.26 -4.08 -3.41
N VAL A 505 -14.41 -5.36 -3.74
CA VAL A 505 -13.59 -6.45 -3.18
C VAL A 505 -12.31 -6.54 -4.00
N GLN A 506 -11.17 -6.36 -3.36
CA GLN A 506 -9.86 -6.34 -4.00
C GLN A 506 -9.12 -7.65 -3.77
N ILE A 507 -8.39 -8.06 -4.79
CA ILE A 507 -7.54 -9.24 -4.80
C ILE A 507 -6.08 -8.77 -4.89
N HIS A 508 -5.29 -9.16 -3.90
CA HIS A 508 -3.85 -8.95 -3.87
C HIS A 508 -3.11 -10.27 -3.75
N SER A 509 -1.92 -10.37 -4.33
CA SER A 509 -0.96 -11.42 -3.99
C SER A 509 0.17 -10.86 -3.14
N TYR A 510 0.79 -11.75 -2.39
CA TYR A 510 2.05 -11.53 -1.71
C TYR A 510 3.04 -12.59 -2.19
N MET A 511 4.27 -12.17 -2.47
CA MET A 511 5.37 -13.08 -2.81
C MET A 511 6.62 -12.73 -2.01
N ASN A 512 7.19 -13.75 -1.36
CA ASN A 512 8.47 -13.66 -0.66
C ASN A 512 9.65 -14.14 -1.54
N THR A 513 9.36 -14.64 -2.73
CA THR A 513 10.38 -15.11 -3.68
C THR A 513 10.80 -14.00 -4.62
N GLY A 514 11.99 -13.47 -4.39
CA GLY A 514 12.60 -12.48 -5.27
C GLY A 514 14.04 -12.15 -4.85
N PRO A 515 14.78 -11.39 -5.68
CA PRO A 515 16.01 -10.75 -5.25
C PRO A 515 15.77 -10.01 -3.93
N ALA A 516 16.79 -9.88 -3.07
CA ALA A 516 16.64 -9.29 -1.74
C ALA A 516 15.94 -7.90 -1.74
N SER A 517 16.03 -7.15 -2.85
CA SER A 517 15.35 -5.86 -3.04
C SER A 517 13.83 -5.94 -3.28
N TRP A 518 13.26 -7.13 -3.52
CA TRP A 518 11.87 -7.35 -3.91
C TRP A 518 11.14 -8.36 -3.03
N ARG A 519 11.79 -8.89 -2.01
CA ARG A 519 11.13 -9.75 -1.02
C ARG A 519 10.09 -8.93 -0.26
N ASN A 520 8.96 -9.52 0.05
CA ASN A 520 7.81 -8.86 0.69
C ASN A 520 7.06 -7.83 -0.17
N SER A 521 7.18 -7.89 -1.50
CA SER A 521 6.33 -7.09 -2.38
C SER A 521 4.90 -7.65 -2.45
N THR A 522 3.94 -6.74 -2.52
CA THR A 522 2.52 -7.06 -2.73
C THR A 522 2.08 -6.62 -4.11
N TYR A 523 1.15 -7.35 -4.72
CA TYR A 523 0.68 -7.09 -6.07
C TYR A 523 -0.84 -6.98 -6.09
N TYR A 524 -1.38 -5.87 -6.58
CA TYR A 524 -2.78 -5.71 -6.88
C TYR A 524 -3.11 -6.45 -8.18
N LEU A 525 -4.03 -7.41 -8.09
CA LEU A 525 -4.44 -8.27 -9.21
C LEU A 525 -5.73 -7.78 -9.87
N GLY A 526 -6.64 -7.21 -9.08
CA GLY A 526 -7.91 -6.70 -9.58
C GLY A 526 -8.93 -6.44 -8.49
N SER A 527 -10.13 -6.03 -8.92
CA SER A 527 -11.28 -5.80 -8.07
C SER A 527 -12.54 -6.40 -8.68
N ALA A 528 -13.46 -6.82 -7.83
CA ALA A 528 -14.84 -7.12 -8.18
C ALA A 528 -15.78 -6.18 -7.41
N PHE A 529 -16.76 -5.59 -8.09
CA PHE A 529 -17.80 -4.76 -7.50
C PHE A 529 -19.11 -5.53 -7.38
N LEU A 530 -20.12 -4.94 -6.73
CA LEU A 530 -21.44 -5.57 -6.59
C LEU A 530 -22.00 -6.02 -7.95
N GLY A 531 -22.36 -7.31 -8.05
CA GLY A 531 -22.86 -7.93 -9.29
C GLY A 531 -21.78 -8.18 -10.34
N GLN A 532 -20.52 -7.89 -10.05
CA GLN A 532 -19.38 -8.20 -10.90
C GLN A 532 -18.59 -9.37 -10.32
N MET A 533 -17.75 -9.92 -11.20
CA MET A 533 -16.84 -11.00 -10.91
C MET A 533 -15.45 -10.63 -11.42
N TRP A 534 -14.44 -11.00 -10.64
CA TRP A 534 -13.04 -11.02 -11.04
C TRP A 534 -12.62 -12.48 -11.25
N SER A 535 -11.92 -12.78 -12.34
CA SER A 535 -11.31 -14.09 -12.59
C SER A 535 -9.90 -13.90 -13.17
N SER A 536 -8.98 -14.79 -12.79
CA SER A 536 -7.63 -14.77 -13.36
C SER A 536 -7.56 -15.15 -14.85
N LEU A 537 -8.58 -15.78 -15.44
CA LEU A 537 -8.63 -16.12 -16.88
C LEU A 537 -8.65 -14.87 -17.78
N GLY A 538 -9.21 -13.75 -17.31
CA GLY A 538 -9.32 -12.52 -18.10
C GLY A 538 -8.09 -11.60 -18.07
N SER A 539 -7.08 -11.89 -17.23
CA SER A 539 -5.96 -10.96 -16.98
C SER A 539 -4.76 -11.11 -17.94
N VAL A 540 -4.93 -11.81 -19.07
CA VAL A 540 -3.88 -12.18 -20.04
C VAL A 540 -3.36 -11.00 -20.89
N ALA A 541 -3.74 -9.75 -20.60
CA ALA A 541 -3.42 -8.62 -21.47
C ALA A 541 -1.91 -8.28 -21.58
N THR A 542 -1.07 -8.73 -20.63
CA THR A 542 0.40 -8.71 -20.78
C THR A 542 1.01 -9.76 -19.85
N PRO A 543 1.76 -10.77 -20.33
CA PRO A 543 2.44 -11.70 -19.44
C PRO A 543 3.47 -10.94 -18.60
N PRO A 544 3.37 -10.96 -17.25
CA PRO A 544 4.47 -10.54 -16.40
C PRO A 544 5.64 -11.48 -16.64
N VAL A 545 6.85 -10.95 -16.50
CA VAL A 545 8.14 -11.65 -16.72
C VAL A 545 8.35 -12.88 -15.80
N THR A 546 7.38 -13.25 -14.93
CA THR A 546 7.54 -14.32 -13.92
C THR A 546 6.34 -15.22 -13.58
N SER A 547 5.17 -15.17 -14.26
CA SER A 547 4.10 -16.14 -13.94
C SER A 547 3.31 -16.64 -15.16
N PRO A 548 3.46 -17.92 -15.54
CA PRO A 548 2.69 -18.55 -16.61
C PRO A 548 1.43 -19.30 -16.13
N THR A 549 0.90 -19.06 -14.93
CA THR A 549 -0.30 -19.78 -14.45
C THR A 549 -1.43 -18.82 -14.07
N SER A 550 -2.59 -19.01 -14.69
CA SER A 550 -3.88 -18.58 -14.12
C SER A 550 -3.90 -18.96 -12.64
N LEU A 551 -4.38 -18.08 -11.77
CA LEU A 551 -4.50 -18.38 -10.34
C LEU A 551 -5.62 -19.39 -10.07
N LEU A 552 -6.39 -19.74 -11.11
CA LEU A 552 -7.46 -20.72 -11.04
C LEU A 552 -8.49 -20.34 -9.97
N LEU A 553 -8.76 -19.03 -9.86
CA LEU A 553 -9.65 -18.45 -8.85
C LEU A 553 -10.53 -17.37 -9.47
N ALA A 554 -11.82 -17.44 -9.14
CA ALA A 554 -12.81 -16.42 -9.40
C ALA A 554 -13.40 -15.90 -8.08
N VAL A 555 -13.76 -14.62 -8.05
CA VAL A 555 -14.35 -13.92 -6.91
C VAL A 555 -15.52 -13.08 -7.41
N ARG A 556 -16.73 -13.29 -6.88
CA ARG A 556 -17.90 -12.48 -7.21
C ARG A 556 -18.51 -11.84 -5.97
N VAL A 557 -19.05 -10.62 -6.13
CA VAL A 557 -19.65 -9.87 -5.02
C VAL A 557 -21.16 -9.90 -5.10
N MET A 558 -21.78 -10.52 -4.11
CA MET A 558 -23.22 -10.82 -4.08
C MET A 558 -24.03 -9.72 -3.39
N ALA A 559 -23.48 -9.12 -2.34
CA ALA A 559 -24.15 -8.04 -1.62
C ALA A 559 -23.15 -7.15 -0.89
N LEU A 560 -23.54 -5.90 -0.68
CA LEU A 560 -22.82 -4.93 0.16
C LEU A 560 -23.79 -4.41 1.22
N SER A 561 -23.25 -4.12 2.40
CA SER A 561 -23.99 -3.38 3.42
C SER A 561 -23.96 -1.88 3.14
N PRO A 562 -24.87 -1.09 3.75
CA PRO A 562 -24.74 0.36 3.75
C PRO A 562 -23.39 0.81 4.32
N ILE A 563 -22.75 1.79 3.67
CA ILE A 563 -21.48 2.36 4.15
C ILE A 563 -21.61 3.08 5.50
N THR A 564 -22.84 3.44 5.88
CA THR A 564 -23.17 4.05 7.17
C THR A 564 -23.22 3.06 8.33
N ASP A 565 -23.16 1.75 8.04
CA ASP A 565 -23.06 0.75 9.08
C ASP A 565 -21.79 0.96 9.90
N SER A 566 -21.85 0.65 11.20
CA SER A 566 -20.69 0.78 12.10
C SER A 566 -19.47 -0.04 11.62
N VAL A 567 -19.72 -1.15 10.93
CA VAL A 567 -18.72 -1.95 10.23
C VAL A 567 -19.33 -2.37 8.88
N PRO A 568 -19.05 -1.62 7.79
CA PRO A 568 -19.54 -2.01 6.47
C PRO A 568 -19.00 -3.38 6.06
N TRP A 569 -19.76 -4.14 5.28
CA TRP A 569 -19.35 -5.49 4.86
C TRP A 569 -19.74 -5.82 3.41
N ALA A 570 -19.07 -6.82 2.85
CA ALA A 570 -19.39 -7.43 1.57
C ALA A 570 -19.66 -8.93 1.74
N LYS A 571 -20.75 -9.42 1.17
CA LYS A 571 -20.98 -10.84 0.94
C LYS A 571 -20.45 -11.18 -0.46
N LEU A 572 -19.59 -12.17 -0.53
CA LEU A 572 -18.92 -12.58 -1.75
C LEU A 572 -18.80 -14.10 -1.81
N GLU A 573 -18.52 -14.63 -2.99
CA GLU A 573 -18.29 -16.06 -3.22
C GLU A 573 -16.97 -16.25 -3.96
N LEU A 574 -16.24 -17.30 -3.60
CA LEU A 574 -15.02 -17.74 -4.26
C LEU A 574 -15.30 -19.05 -4.98
N CYS A 575 -14.76 -19.20 -6.18
CA CYS A 575 -14.77 -20.46 -6.91
C CYS A 575 -13.37 -20.72 -7.45
N ARG A 576 -12.84 -21.90 -7.16
CA ARG A 576 -11.63 -22.40 -7.80
C ARG A 576 -12.08 -23.16 -9.04
N TYR A 577 -11.42 -22.97 -10.17
CA TYR A 577 -11.66 -23.76 -11.38
C TYR A 577 -10.43 -24.59 -11.71
N ASP A 578 -10.60 -25.70 -12.40
CA ASP A 578 -9.51 -26.48 -12.99
C ASP A 578 -9.56 -26.50 -14.52
N GLU A 579 -10.68 -26.07 -15.09
CA GLU A 579 -10.87 -25.92 -16.53
C GLU A 579 -10.97 -24.44 -16.93
N ALA A 580 -10.60 -24.14 -18.17
CA ALA A 580 -10.71 -22.78 -18.70
C ALA A 580 -12.07 -22.50 -19.37
N ARG A 581 -12.84 -23.57 -19.63
CA ARG A 581 -14.15 -23.63 -20.27
C ARG A 581 -14.83 -24.95 -19.95
N GLU A 582 -16.14 -24.96 -19.78
CA GLU A 582 -16.92 -26.19 -19.70
C GLU A 582 -17.14 -26.79 -21.09
N THR A 583 -16.44 -27.88 -21.43
CA THR A 583 -16.63 -28.57 -22.71
C THR A 583 -16.75 -30.08 -22.56
N GLY A 584 -17.65 -30.66 -23.36
CA GLY A 584 -17.90 -32.10 -23.38
C GLY A 584 -18.95 -32.55 -22.36
N ALA A 585 -19.52 -33.74 -22.59
CA ALA A 585 -20.67 -34.23 -21.84
C ALA A 585 -20.44 -34.36 -20.33
N LEU A 586 -19.20 -34.57 -19.87
CA LEU A 586 -18.91 -34.74 -18.45
C LEU A 586 -18.89 -33.41 -17.70
N LEU A 587 -18.24 -32.37 -18.24
CA LEU A 587 -18.20 -31.05 -17.60
C LEU A 587 -19.58 -30.38 -17.68
N CYS A 588 -20.27 -30.56 -18.80
CA CYS A 588 -21.58 -29.95 -19.06
C CYS A 588 -22.79 -30.67 -18.45
N SER A 589 -22.59 -31.57 -17.47
CA SER A 589 -23.72 -32.25 -16.79
C SER A 589 -23.37 -32.78 -15.39
N ASN A 590 -22.29 -32.30 -14.77
CA ASN A 590 -21.83 -32.77 -13.47
C ASN A 590 -22.40 -31.95 -12.29
N GLY A 591 -23.11 -30.86 -12.55
CA GLY A 591 -23.69 -29.98 -11.53
C GLY A 591 -22.72 -28.95 -10.96
N LEU A 592 -21.57 -28.72 -11.61
CA LEU A 592 -20.52 -27.80 -11.18
C LEU A 592 -20.36 -26.65 -12.20
N ASP A 593 -19.71 -25.58 -11.75
CA ASP A 593 -19.28 -24.44 -12.57
C ASP A 593 -17.76 -24.56 -12.81
N ASP A 594 -17.33 -25.56 -13.58
CA ASP A 594 -15.95 -26.05 -13.70
C ASP A 594 -14.95 -24.98 -14.17
N ASP A 595 -15.41 -23.90 -14.82
CA ASP A 595 -14.59 -22.74 -15.21
C ASP A 595 -14.83 -21.46 -14.36
N CYS A 596 -15.79 -21.53 -13.43
CA CYS A 596 -16.20 -20.48 -12.50
C CYS A 596 -16.64 -19.18 -13.17
N ASP A 597 -17.36 -19.25 -14.29
CA ASP A 597 -17.92 -18.07 -14.97
C ASP A 597 -19.29 -17.63 -14.40
N GLY A 598 -19.86 -18.43 -13.50
CA GLY A 598 -21.12 -18.19 -12.83
C GLY A 598 -22.32 -18.91 -13.45
N LEU A 599 -22.11 -19.69 -14.51
CA LEU A 599 -23.09 -20.55 -15.17
C LEU A 599 -22.72 -22.02 -14.92
N VAL A 600 -23.71 -22.91 -14.88
CA VAL A 600 -23.50 -24.31 -14.50
C VAL A 600 -24.03 -25.20 -15.61
N ASP A 601 -23.20 -26.13 -16.09
CA ASP A 601 -23.58 -27.16 -17.05
C ASP A 601 -24.25 -26.57 -18.32
N GLN A 602 -25.47 -27.03 -18.63
CA GLN A 602 -26.27 -26.61 -19.77
C GLN A 602 -26.68 -25.13 -19.77
N ASP A 603 -26.53 -24.42 -18.65
CA ASP A 603 -26.75 -22.98 -18.59
C ASP A 603 -25.50 -22.21 -19.08
N ASP A 604 -24.34 -22.86 -19.17
CA ASP A 604 -23.10 -22.32 -19.75
C ASP A 604 -23.13 -22.38 -21.30
N PRO A 605 -22.95 -21.24 -22.00
CA PRO A 605 -22.79 -21.19 -23.44
C PRO A 605 -21.65 -22.05 -24.02
N ASP A 606 -20.57 -22.31 -23.28
CA ASP A 606 -19.46 -23.15 -23.74
C ASP A 606 -19.90 -24.62 -23.91
N CYS A 607 -20.91 -25.06 -23.16
CA CYS A 607 -21.52 -26.39 -23.29
C CYS A 607 -22.37 -26.57 -24.55
N ALA A 608 -22.82 -25.48 -25.19
CA ALA A 608 -23.54 -25.56 -26.46
C ALA A 608 -22.63 -25.82 -27.67
N ILE A 609 -21.32 -25.68 -27.50
CA ILE A 609 -20.30 -25.84 -28.55
C ILE A 609 -19.75 -27.28 -28.60
N ALA A 610 -20.06 -28.10 -27.60
CA ALA A 610 -19.49 -29.43 -27.36
C ALA A 610 -20.08 -30.56 -28.23
#